data_AF-A0A1I6RQC6-F1
#
_entry.id   AF-A0A1I6RQC6-F1
#
_cell.length_a   1.000
_cell.length_b   1.000
_cell.length_c   1.000
_cell.angle_alpha   90.00
_cell.angle_beta   90.00
_cell.angle_gamma   90.00
#
_symmetry.space_group_name_H-M   'P 1'
#
loop_
_entity.id
_entity.type
_entity.pdbx_description
1 polymer ?
#
loop_
_entity_poly.entity_id
_entity_poly.type
_entity_poly.pdbx_seq_one_letter_code
_entity_poly.pdbx_strand_id
1 'polypeptide(L)'
;MKSKLIKTLFIQLAFCFLFSACDSNHTTIEDAKEKISIEQAKKLILATPDLSQSSIPDIELIEITPSAIWDQTNCQLYKIVDDVKNSETFIVVNQKAVHIGNGFGGFGLTSAVPYDVNKDGFRDIVYAYSWGSGIHRSVISWIDIKSFTEHPIEDRPDRAISRADALILKIENNEVVVYRIAGMDESEINPVRLRLYPSNKDIENMTLEKEGTLVWKNNEFYNHLYQE
;
A
#
# COMPACT_ATOMS: atom_id res chain seq x y z
N MET A 1 -65.97 5.27 42.71
CA MET A 1 -65.95 3.97 41.99
C MET A 1 -65.59 4.24 40.54
N LYS A 2 -64.45 3.69 40.09
CA LYS A 2 -63.94 3.59 38.71
C LYS A 2 -63.60 4.87 37.92
N SER A 3 -62.53 4.68 37.18
CA SER A 3 -61.63 5.59 36.47
C SER A 3 -62.01 5.76 34.99
N LYS A 4 -61.13 6.52 34.29
CA LYS A 4 -60.87 6.60 32.82
C LYS A 4 -61.48 7.85 32.15
N LEU A 5 -60.80 8.63 31.29
CA LEU A 5 -59.48 8.57 30.65
C LEU A 5 -59.31 9.85 29.77
N ILE A 6 -58.06 10.14 29.31
CA ILE A 6 -57.68 10.97 28.12
C ILE A 6 -57.70 12.51 28.31
N LYS A 7 -56.59 13.19 28.67
CA LYS A 7 -55.52 13.80 27.82
C LYS A 7 -56.09 14.56 26.60
N THR A 8 -55.80 15.86 26.40
CA THR A 8 -54.76 16.31 25.44
C THR A 8 -54.69 17.85 25.42
N LEU A 9 -53.48 18.36 25.71
CA LEU A 9 -52.75 19.43 25.03
C LEU A 9 -53.31 20.88 25.01
N PHE A 10 -52.63 21.77 25.74
CA PHE A 10 -52.48 23.17 25.35
C PHE A 10 -50.99 23.53 25.37
N ILE A 11 -50.53 24.00 24.22
CA ILE A 11 -49.16 24.39 23.88
C ILE A 11 -48.88 25.75 24.54
N GLN A 12 -47.83 25.84 25.37
CA GLN A 12 -47.25 27.12 25.75
C GLN A 12 -45.98 27.36 24.94
N LEU A 13 -46.05 28.39 24.08
CA LEU A 13 -44.92 29.03 23.44
C LEU A 13 -44.08 29.73 24.52
N ALA A 14 -42.83 29.33 24.69
CA ALA A 14 -41.82 30.12 25.40
C ALA A 14 -40.74 30.51 24.38
N PHE A 15 -40.84 31.74 23.90
CA PHE A 15 -39.79 32.42 23.14
C PHE A 15 -38.72 32.85 24.14
N CYS A 16 -37.66 32.06 24.29
CA CYS A 16 -36.46 32.48 25.00
C CYS A 16 -35.36 32.71 23.96
N PHE A 17 -35.18 33.98 23.58
CA PHE A 17 -33.93 34.46 23.02
C PHE A 17 -32.86 34.33 24.10
N LEU A 18 -31.92 33.40 23.92
CA LEU A 18 -30.63 33.41 24.59
C LEU A 18 -29.55 33.49 23.51
N PHE A 19 -28.93 34.66 23.42
CA PHE A 19 -27.61 34.80 22.83
C PHE A 19 -26.65 33.97 23.67
N SER A 20 -26.19 32.85 23.13
CA SER A 20 -24.93 32.24 23.56
C SER A 20 -23.92 32.52 22.47
N ALA A 21 -23.09 33.54 22.69
CA ALA A 21 -21.83 33.70 21.99
C ALA A 21 -20.91 32.57 22.46
N CYS A 22 -20.79 31.52 21.66
CA CYS A 22 -19.64 30.63 21.69
C CYS A 22 -19.20 30.43 20.24
N ASP A 23 -18.07 31.05 19.96
CA ASP A 23 -17.10 30.74 18.93
C ASP A 23 -17.14 29.26 18.52
N SER A 24 -17.84 28.95 17.43
CA SER A 24 -17.69 27.66 16.77
C SER A 24 -16.79 27.88 15.57
N ASN A 25 -15.48 27.96 15.84
CA ASN A 25 -14.51 27.33 14.96
C ASN A 25 -14.98 25.88 14.79
N HIS A 26 -15.81 25.66 13.78
CA HIS A 26 -16.13 24.34 13.26
C HIS A 26 -14.88 23.93 12.46
N THR A 27 -13.76 23.77 13.15
CA THR A 27 -12.69 22.92 12.67
C THR A 27 -13.30 21.53 12.73
N THR A 28 -13.84 21.06 11.61
CA THR A 28 -13.90 19.62 11.37
C THR A 28 -12.46 19.15 11.38
N ILE A 29 -11.94 18.92 12.57
CA ILE A 29 -10.76 18.09 12.78
C ILE A 29 -11.27 16.69 12.46
N GLU A 30 -11.39 16.38 11.16
CA GLU A 30 -10.79 15.13 10.72
C GLU A 30 -9.37 15.22 11.27
N ASP A 31 -9.02 14.37 12.23
CA ASP A 31 -7.65 14.30 12.74
C ASP A 31 -6.76 14.15 11.52
N ALA A 32 -6.18 15.27 11.06
CA ALA A 32 -5.32 15.30 9.90
C ALA A 32 -4.10 14.52 10.35
N LYS A 33 -4.11 13.22 10.04
CA LYS A 33 -2.98 12.35 10.33
C LYS A 33 -1.85 12.90 9.49
N GLU A 34 -0.88 13.52 10.14
CA GLU A 34 0.26 14.07 9.45
C GLU A 34 1.22 12.95 9.06
N LYS A 35 1.81 13.08 7.87
CA LYS A 35 2.94 12.25 7.48
C LYS A 35 4.10 12.48 8.45
N ILE A 36 4.76 11.41 8.85
CA ILE A 36 6.01 11.52 9.62
C ILE A 36 7.16 11.95 8.72
N SER A 37 8.18 12.56 9.30
CA SER A 37 9.40 12.92 8.57
C SER A 37 10.27 11.70 8.25
N ILE A 38 11.15 11.83 7.25
CA ILE A 38 12.14 10.80 6.90
C ILE A 38 13.00 10.43 8.12
N GLU A 39 13.39 11.39 8.95
CA GLU A 39 14.19 11.13 10.16
C GLU A 39 13.44 10.30 11.21
N GLN A 40 12.13 10.57 11.38
CA GLN A 40 11.28 9.76 12.25
C GLN A 40 11.11 8.35 11.69
N ALA A 41 10.89 8.22 10.38
CA ALA A 41 10.79 6.93 9.71
C ALA A 41 12.09 6.12 9.85
N LYS A 42 13.25 6.75 9.62
CA LYS A 42 14.58 6.16 9.78
C LYS A 42 14.77 5.57 11.17
N LYS A 43 14.40 6.31 12.21
CA LYS A 43 14.48 5.84 13.60
C LYS A 43 13.62 4.59 13.84
N LEU A 44 12.40 4.56 13.29
CA LEU A 44 11.50 3.40 13.44
C LEU A 44 12.01 2.18 12.67
N ILE A 45 12.51 2.39 11.45
CA ILE A 45 13.05 1.35 10.58
C ILE A 45 14.30 0.71 11.18
N LEU A 46 15.24 1.51 11.70
CA LEU A 46 16.45 1.00 12.37
C LEU A 46 16.15 0.23 13.67
N ALA A 47 14.97 0.43 14.26
CA ALA A 47 14.52 -0.32 15.43
C ALA A 47 13.84 -1.66 15.09
N THR A 48 13.63 -1.97 13.80
CA THR A 48 13.06 -3.26 13.38
C THR A 48 14.06 -4.41 13.61
N PRO A 49 13.59 -5.64 13.93
CA PRO A 49 14.47 -6.78 14.15
C PRO A 49 15.43 -7.03 12.97
N ASP A 50 14.94 -6.86 11.75
CA ASP A 50 15.67 -7.12 10.50
C ASP A 50 16.93 -6.27 10.35
N LEU A 51 16.90 -5.03 10.84
CA LEU A 51 18.02 -4.10 10.76
C LEU A 51 18.73 -3.88 12.09
N SER A 52 18.10 -4.18 13.23
CA SER A 52 18.68 -4.02 14.56
C SER A 52 19.96 -4.85 14.80
N GLN A 53 20.15 -5.91 14.02
CA GLN A 53 21.36 -6.77 14.06
C GLN A 53 22.40 -6.40 12.99
N SER A 54 22.06 -5.47 12.09
CA SER A 54 22.94 -5.03 11.01
C SER A 54 23.83 -3.89 11.50
N SER A 55 25.15 -4.00 11.28
CA SER A 55 26.12 -2.96 11.62
C SER A 55 26.08 -1.75 10.66
N ILE A 56 24.92 -1.42 10.08
CA ILE A 56 24.75 -0.31 9.13
C ILE A 56 24.20 0.90 9.90
N PRO A 57 25.05 1.78 10.44
CA PRO A 57 24.61 2.91 11.25
C PRO A 57 23.93 4.01 10.43
N ASP A 58 24.04 3.97 9.10
CA ASP A 58 23.57 5.02 8.22
C ASP A 58 22.94 4.44 6.96
N ILE A 59 21.61 4.31 6.98
CA ILE A 59 20.81 3.96 5.79
C ILE A 59 20.36 5.24 5.09
N GLU A 60 20.45 5.27 3.76
CA GLU A 60 19.82 6.29 2.93
C GLU A 60 18.38 5.85 2.60
N LEU A 61 17.42 6.72 2.88
CA LEU A 61 15.99 6.44 2.72
C LEU A 61 15.33 7.47 1.81
N ILE A 62 14.45 7.00 0.94
CA ILE A 62 13.50 7.84 0.21
C ILE A 62 12.06 7.44 0.56
N GLU A 63 11.15 8.40 0.58
CA GLU A 63 9.71 8.13 0.63
C GLU A 63 9.23 7.79 -0.79
N ILE A 64 8.59 6.63 -0.94
CA ILE A 64 8.05 6.13 -2.21
C ILE A 64 6.52 6.01 -2.20
N THR A 65 5.85 6.59 -1.19
CA THR A 65 4.40 6.48 -0.96
C THR A 65 3.58 7.03 -2.14
N PRO A 66 2.85 6.19 -2.90
CA PRO A 66 1.86 6.68 -3.85
C PRO A 66 0.74 7.41 -3.11
N SER A 67 0.19 8.48 -3.69
CA SER A 67 -0.90 9.25 -3.06
C SER A 67 -2.08 8.36 -2.70
N ALA A 68 -2.50 7.45 -3.60
CA ALA A 68 -3.61 6.54 -3.35
C ALA A 68 -3.39 5.63 -2.13
N ILE A 69 -2.15 5.23 -1.85
CA ILE A 69 -1.84 4.43 -0.65
C ILE A 69 -2.04 5.31 0.58
N TRP A 70 -1.42 6.49 0.61
CA TRP A 70 -1.57 7.41 1.74
C TRP A 70 -3.04 7.75 2.02
N ASP A 71 -3.78 8.16 0.99
CA ASP A 71 -5.16 8.63 1.10
C ASP A 71 -6.12 7.54 1.58
N GLN A 72 -5.82 6.26 1.32
CA GLN A 72 -6.75 5.16 1.57
C GLN A 72 -6.34 4.22 2.70
N THR A 73 -5.06 4.20 3.07
CA THR A 73 -4.52 3.31 4.13
C THR A 73 -3.82 4.08 5.24
N ASN A 74 -3.47 5.35 5.01
CA ASN A 74 -2.65 6.16 5.91
C ASN A 74 -1.29 5.51 6.23
N CYS A 75 -0.77 4.70 5.31
CA CYS A 75 0.56 4.15 5.37
C CYS A 75 1.54 5.00 4.56
N GLN A 76 2.75 5.17 5.07
CA GLN A 76 3.88 5.69 4.30
C GLN A 76 4.82 4.54 3.95
N LEU A 77 5.38 4.58 2.73
CA LEU A 77 6.30 3.59 2.22
C LEU A 77 7.66 4.24 2.07
N TYR A 78 8.67 3.59 2.63
CA TYR A 78 10.05 4.04 2.58
C TYR A 78 10.92 2.94 1.99
N LYS A 79 11.90 3.35 1.18
CA LYS A 79 12.83 2.44 0.54
C LYS A 79 14.25 2.80 0.86
N ILE A 80 15.06 1.79 1.17
CA ILE A 80 16.51 1.94 1.32
C ILE A 80 17.14 2.05 -0.06
N VAL A 81 18.05 3.02 -0.24
CA VAL A 81 18.73 3.30 -1.53
C VAL A 81 20.25 3.43 -1.40
N ASP A 82 20.82 3.00 -0.27
CA ASP A 82 22.24 3.12 0.05
C ASP A 82 23.18 2.28 -0.84
N ASP A 83 22.78 1.06 -1.17
CA ASP A 83 23.49 0.12 -2.03
C ASP A 83 22.55 -0.42 -3.11
N VAL A 84 23.07 -0.56 -4.34
CA VAL A 84 22.39 -1.28 -5.44
C VAL A 84 22.06 -2.74 -5.10
N LYS A 85 22.57 -3.31 -4.02
CA LYS A 85 22.14 -4.64 -3.55
C LYS A 85 21.00 -4.59 -2.54
N ASN A 86 20.70 -3.41 -2.01
CA ASN A 86 19.76 -3.18 -0.93
C ASN A 86 18.61 -2.30 -1.44
N SER A 87 17.46 -2.90 -1.69
CA SER A 87 16.25 -2.18 -2.11
C SER A 87 15.08 -2.53 -1.19
N GLU A 88 15.39 -2.83 0.07
CA GLU A 88 14.41 -3.19 1.08
C GLU A 88 13.41 -2.06 1.29
N THR A 89 12.16 -2.45 1.54
CA THR A 89 11.04 -1.53 1.64
C THR A 89 10.32 -1.71 2.98
N PHE A 90 9.87 -0.60 3.55
CA PHE A 90 9.21 -0.56 4.85
C PHE A 90 7.92 0.22 4.75
N ILE A 91 6.87 -0.31 5.35
CA ILE A 91 5.67 0.45 5.69
C ILE A 91 5.88 1.08 7.05
N VAL A 92 5.55 2.37 7.17
CA VAL A 92 5.48 3.07 8.45
C VAL A 92 4.07 3.60 8.67
N VAL A 93 3.48 3.21 9.80
CA VAL A 93 2.13 3.61 10.21
C VAL A 93 2.01 3.50 11.74
N ASN A 94 1.31 4.45 12.37
CA ASN A 94 1.08 4.46 13.82
C ASN A 94 2.36 4.25 14.67
N GLN A 95 3.46 4.91 14.30
CA GLN A 95 4.78 4.79 14.95
C GLN A 95 5.38 3.37 14.93
N LYS A 96 4.93 2.50 14.01
CA LYS A 96 5.48 1.17 13.76
C LYS A 96 6.06 1.11 12.35
N ALA A 97 7.24 0.51 12.21
CA ALA A 97 7.80 0.12 10.92
C ALA A 97 7.63 -1.38 10.71
N VAL A 98 7.30 -1.79 9.48
CA VAL A 98 7.14 -3.19 9.07
C VAL A 98 7.87 -3.37 7.75
N HIS A 99 8.80 -4.32 7.72
CA HIS A 99 9.48 -4.73 6.50
C HIS A 99 8.51 -5.45 5.55
N ILE A 100 8.60 -5.15 4.25
CA ILE A 100 7.80 -5.82 3.21
C ILE A 100 8.67 -6.09 1.98
N GLY A 101 8.34 -7.16 1.26
CA GLY A 101 8.88 -7.44 -0.07
C GLY A 101 10.40 -7.37 -0.17
N ASN A 102 11.06 -8.52 0.06
CA ASN A 102 12.50 -8.67 -0.05
C ASN A 102 13.07 -7.95 -1.29
N GLY A 103 14.00 -7.02 -1.10
CA GLY A 103 14.64 -6.27 -2.17
C GLY A 103 16.05 -6.71 -2.51
N PHE A 104 16.63 -7.66 -1.76
CA PHE A 104 18.02 -8.02 -1.89
C PHE A 104 18.40 -8.49 -3.30
N GLY A 105 19.33 -7.76 -3.92
CA GLY A 105 19.85 -8.01 -5.27
C GLY A 105 18.89 -7.71 -6.42
N GLY A 106 17.63 -7.34 -6.13
CA GLY A 106 16.63 -7.01 -7.14
C GLY A 106 16.33 -5.51 -7.22
N PHE A 107 15.09 -5.19 -7.61
CA PHE A 107 14.58 -3.83 -7.62
C PHE A 107 13.82 -3.48 -6.34
N GLY A 108 13.56 -4.43 -5.44
CA GLY A 108 12.65 -4.24 -4.30
C GLY A 108 11.24 -3.95 -4.79
N LEU A 109 10.47 -3.18 -4.01
CA LEU A 109 9.12 -2.77 -4.36
C LEU A 109 9.09 -1.99 -5.68
N THR A 110 8.36 -2.46 -6.69
CA THR A 110 8.20 -1.80 -8.00
C THR A 110 6.82 -1.21 -8.20
N SER A 111 5.80 -1.69 -7.48
CA SER A 111 4.44 -1.18 -7.60
C SER A 111 3.63 -1.52 -6.36
N ALA A 112 2.69 -0.65 -5.98
CA ALA A 112 1.77 -0.89 -4.87
C ALA A 112 0.43 -0.20 -5.13
N VAL A 113 -0.68 -0.87 -4.77
CA VAL A 113 -2.05 -0.36 -4.91
C VAL A 113 -2.88 -0.68 -3.66
N PRO A 114 -3.78 0.23 -3.23
CA PRO A 114 -4.65 -0.01 -2.09
C PRO A 114 -5.86 -0.86 -2.48
N TYR A 115 -6.10 -1.98 -1.80
CA TYR A 115 -7.18 -2.90 -2.15
C TYR A 115 -7.74 -3.62 -0.93
N ASP A 116 -9.06 -3.75 -0.83
CA ASP A 116 -9.72 -4.52 0.23
C ASP A 116 -9.68 -6.02 -0.13
N VAL A 117 -8.57 -6.67 0.22
CA VAL A 117 -8.30 -8.06 -0.19
C VAL A 117 -9.21 -9.03 0.56
N ASN A 118 -9.35 -8.84 1.88
CA ASN A 118 -10.09 -9.75 2.75
C ASN A 118 -11.58 -9.39 2.90
N LYS A 119 -12.05 -8.33 2.23
CA LYS A 119 -13.44 -7.84 2.22
C LYS A 119 -13.94 -7.40 3.59
N ASP A 120 -13.04 -6.90 4.43
CA ASP A 120 -13.37 -6.43 5.77
C ASP A 120 -13.74 -4.93 5.81
N GLY A 121 -13.74 -4.27 4.65
CA GLY A 121 -14.07 -2.86 4.48
C GLY A 121 -12.90 -1.91 4.65
N PHE A 122 -11.69 -2.41 4.97
CA PHE A 122 -10.47 -1.65 5.04
C PHE A 122 -9.56 -2.00 3.86
N ARG A 123 -8.82 -1.02 3.35
CA ARG A 123 -7.90 -1.26 2.25
C ARG A 123 -6.55 -1.70 2.78
N ASP A 124 -6.14 -2.88 2.34
CA ASP A 124 -4.79 -3.40 2.48
C ASP A 124 -3.88 -2.82 1.38
N ILE A 125 -2.62 -3.25 1.38
CA ILE A 125 -1.68 -2.90 0.32
C ILE A 125 -1.32 -4.15 -0.44
N VAL A 126 -1.66 -4.18 -1.73
CA VAL A 126 -1.20 -5.18 -2.69
C VAL A 126 0.00 -4.61 -3.42
N TYR A 127 1.07 -5.38 -3.55
CA TYR A 127 2.30 -4.89 -4.12
C TYR A 127 3.08 -5.94 -4.89
N ALA A 128 3.88 -5.44 -5.83
CA ALA A 128 4.85 -6.24 -6.57
C ALA A 128 6.26 -5.80 -6.21
N TYR A 129 7.15 -6.77 -6.12
CA TYR A 129 8.55 -6.55 -5.77
C TYR A 129 9.46 -7.57 -6.45
N SER A 130 10.75 -7.26 -6.55
CA SER A 130 11.73 -8.20 -7.10
C SER A 130 13.02 -8.32 -6.28
N TRP A 131 13.57 -9.54 -6.28
CA TRP A 131 14.81 -9.90 -5.59
C TRP A 131 15.65 -10.86 -6.43
N GLY A 132 16.90 -11.09 -6.01
CA GLY A 132 17.81 -12.10 -6.56
C GLY A 132 19.08 -11.50 -7.18
N SER A 133 20.24 -12.02 -6.79
CA SER A 133 21.57 -11.58 -7.26
C SER A 133 21.98 -12.27 -8.57
N GLY A 134 21.14 -12.18 -9.61
CA GLY A 134 21.35 -12.86 -10.89
C GLY A 134 20.09 -12.88 -11.74
N ILE A 135 19.41 -14.03 -11.81
CA ILE A 135 18.06 -14.11 -12.40
C ILE A 135 17.09 -13.44 -11.43
N HIS A 136 16.63 -12.26 -11.80
CA HIS A 136 15.63 -11.51 -11.04
C HIS A 136 14.33 -12.30 -10.96
N ARG A 137 13.68 -12.27 -9.78
CA ARG A 137 12.38 -12.90 -9.55
C ARG A 137 11.40 -11.86 -9.07
N SER A 138 10.33 -11.68 -9.82
CA SER A 138 9.24 -10.77 -9.46
C SER A 138 8.09 -11.53 -8.83
N VAL A 139 7.69 -11.06 -7.65
CA VAL A 139 6.65 -11.66 -6.80
C VAL A 139 5.56 -10.62 -6.54
N ILE A 140 4.36 -11.10 -6.27
CA ILE A 140 3.23 -10.29 -5.82
C ILE A 140 2.88 -10.75 -4.41
N SER A 141 2.69 -9.81 -3.50
CA SER A 141 2.19 -10.04 -2.14
C SER A 141 1.10 -9.04 -1.83
N TRP A 142 0.37 -9.29 -0.76
CA TRP A 142 -0.37 -8.25 -0.06
C TRP A 142 -0.08 -8.30 1.43
N ILE A 143 -0.30 -7.19 2.13
CA ILE A 143 -0.15 -7.12 3.58
C ILE A 143 -1.44 -6.64 4.20
N ASP A 144 -1.98 -7.44 5.13
CA ASP A 144 -3.09 -7.03 5.98
C ASP A 144 -2.58 -5.91 6.89
N ILE A 145 -3.09 -4.69 6.73
CA ILE A 145 -2.58 -3.53 7.49
C ILE A 145 -3.03 -3.51 8.95
N LYS A 146 -4.00 -4.34 9.34
CA LYS A 146 -4.45 -4.47 10.75
C LYS A 146 -3.56 -5.43 11.50
N SER A 147 -3.25 -6.59 10.90
CA SER A 147 -2.41 -7.61 11.52
C SER A 147 -0.91 -7.43 11.21
N PHE A 148 -0.58 -6.69 10.16
CA PHE A 148 0.75 -6.60 9.55
C PHE A 148 1.31 -7.95 9.11
N THR A 149 0.43 -8.82 8.61
CA THR A 149 0.81 -10.13 8.07
C THR A 149 0.93 -10.02 6.55
N GLU A 150 2.12 -10.35 6.03
CA GLU A 150 2.33 -10.48 4.59
C GLU A 150 1.81 -11.83 4.07
N HIS A 151 1.16 -11.80 2.93
CA HIS A 151 0.59 -12.94 2.24
C HIS A 151 1.08 -12.95 0.78
N PRO A 152 1.95 -13.91 0.40
CA PRO A 152 2.33 -14.10 -1.00
C PRO A 152 1.11 -14.44 -1.87
N ILE A 153 1.10 -13.96 -3.10
CA ILE A 153 0.06 -14.23 -4.10
C ILE A 153 0.64 -15.16 -5.16
N GLU A 154 0.07 -16.35 -5.27
CA GLU A 154 0.44 -17.35 -6.28
C GLU A 154 -0.20 -17.04 -7.63
N ASP A 155 0.44 -17.48 -8.71
CA ASP A 155 -0.14 -17.43 -10.05
C ASP A 155 -0.99 -18.68 -10.31
N ARG A 156 -2.09 -18.54 -11.06
CA ARG A 156 -2.90 -19.67 -11.54
C ARG A 156 -3.24 -19.52 -13.04
N PRO A 157 -2.91 -20.52 -13.88
CA PRO A 157 -2.15 -21.73 -13.55
C PRO A 157 -0.72 -21.42 -13.10
N ASP A 158 -0.11 -22.37 -12.39
CA ASP A 158 1.27 -22.25 -11.92
C ASP A 158 2.22 -22.05 -13.12
N ARG A 159 3.18 -21.13 -12.98
CA ARG A 159 4.19 -20.91 -14.03
C ARG A 159 5.20 -22.05 -14.07
N ALA A 160 5.58 -22.44 -15.28
CA ALA A 160 6.71 -23.36 -15.48
C ALA A 160 8.07 -22.72 -15.12
N ILE A 161 8.18 -21.39 -15.21
CA ILE A 161 9.40 -20.63 -14.93
C ILE A 161 9.12 -19.45 -14.00
N SER A 162 10.11 -19.06 -13.21
CA SER A 162 10.02 -17.84 -12.40
C SER A 162 9.85 -16.62 -13.30
N ARG A 163 9.01 -15.68 -12.86
CA ARG A 163 8.81 -14.39 -13.53
C ARG A 163 10.07 -13.55 -13.42
N ALA A 164 10.71 -13.25 -14.56
CA ALA A 164 11.91 -12.41 -14.62
C ALA A 164 11.59 -10.92 -14.79
N ASP A 165 10.49 -10.60 -15.46
CA ASP A 165 10.07 -9.23 -15.73
C ASP A 165 9.60 -8.54 -14.45
N ALA A 166 9.93 -7.26 -14.31
CA ALA A 166 9.35 -6.41 -13.27
C ALA A 166 7.86 -6.17 -13.55
N LEU A 167 7.11 -5.94 -12.48
CA LEU A 167 5.66 -5.83 -12.53
C LEU A 167 5.17 -4.44 -12.16
N ILE A 168 4.10 -4.03 -12.83
CA ILE A 168 3.28 -2.87 -12.48
C ILE A 168 1.86 -3.35 -12.17
N LEU A 169 1.30 -2.90 -11.05
CA LEU A 169 -0.08 -3.15 -10.66
C LEU A 169 -0.93 -1.92 -10.94
N LYS A 170 -2.14 -2.13 -11.43
CA LYS A 170 -3.14 -1.07 -11.64
C LYS A 170 -4.49 -1.52 -11.13
N ILE A 171 -5.29 -0.58 -10.64
CA ILE A 171 -6.71 -0.82 -10.35
C ILE A 171 -7.52 -0.44 -11.60
N GLU A 172 -8.19 -1.41 -12.20
CA GLU A 172 -9.07 -1.23 -13.36
C GLU A 172 -10.40 -1.89 -13.07
N ASN A 173 -11.52 -1.18 -13.27
CA ASN A 173 -12.86 -1.72 -13.02
C ASN A 173 -13.03 -2.37 -11.63
N ASN A 174 -12.37 -1.80 -10.61
CA ASN A 174 -12.36 -2.31 -9.24
C ASN A 174 -11.65 -3.68 -9.05
N GLU A 175 -10.78 -4.06 -9.98
CA GLU A 175 -9.92 -5.23 -9.90
C GLU A 175 -8.44 -4.82 -9.97
N VAL A 176 -7.55 -5.60 -9.35
CA VAL A 176 -6.10 -5.39 -9.48
C VAL A 176 -5.61 -6.15 -10.71
N VAL A 177 -5.21 -5.41 -11.74
CA VAL A 177 -4.62 -5.94 -12.97
C VAL A 177 -3.11 -5.95 -12.85
N VAL A 178 -2.52 -7.08 -13.21
CA VAL A 178 -1.08 -7.33 -13.19
C VAL A 178 -0.52 -7.12 -14.59
N TYR A 179 0.48 -6.24 -14.72
CA TYR A 179 1.20 -6.00 -15.95
C TYR A 179 2.66 -6.40 -15.80
N ARG A 180 3.20 -7.12 -16.79
CA ARG A 180 4.64 -7.24 -16.96
C ARG A 180 5.17 -6.07 -17.78
N ILE A 181 6.37 -5.62 -17.45
CA ILE A 181 7.09 -4.65 -18.28
C ILE A 181 7.80 -5.43 -19.39
N ALA A 182 7.42 -5.21 -20.64
CA ALA A 182 8.01 -5.86 -21.80
C ALA A 182 9.29 -5.15 -22.28
N GLY A 183 10.16 -5.88 -22.98
CA GLY A 183 11.39 -5.33 -23.55
C GLY A 183 12.44 -4.91 -22.51
N MET A 184 12.41 -5.52 -21.31
CA MET A 184 13.39 -5.24 -20.27
C MET A 184 14.84 -5.60 -20.66
N ASP A 185 15.00 -6.54 -21.59
CA ASP A 185 16.27 -6.94 -22.20
C ASP A 185 16.75 -5.98 -23.31
N GLU A 186 15.89 -5.12 -23.84
CA GLU A 186 16.16 -4.26 -25.00
C GLU A 186 16.82 -2.91 -24.65
N SER A 187 17.40 -2.77 -23.45
CA SER A 187 18.17 -1.59 -22.97
C SER A 187 17.43 -0.25 -22.82
N GLU A 188 16.17 -0.14 -23.25
CA GLU A 188 15.39 1.10 -23.14
C GLU A 188 14.88 1.39 -21.73
N ILE A 189 14.72 0.35 -20.90
CA ILE A 189 14.23 0.49 -19.53
C ILE A 189 15.39 0.78 -18.59
N ASN A 190 15.42 1.99 -18.04
CA ASN A 190 16.44 2.39 -17.07
C ASN A 190 16.23 1.64 -15.73
N PRO A 191 17.10 0.68 -15.35
CA PRO A 191 16.91 -0.12 -14.14
C PRO A 191 16.98 0.72 -12.85
N VAL A 192 17.58 1.91 -12.90
CA VAL A 192 17.61 2.85 -11.77
C VAL A 192 16.20 3.31 -11.41
N ARG A 193 15.30 3.50 -12.39
CA ARG A 193 13.92 3.93 -12.11
C ARG A 193 13.14 2.87 -11.34
N LEU A 194 13.32 1.60 -11.68
CA LEU A 194 12.68 0.49 -10.96
C LEU A 194 13.21 0.37 -9.53
N ARG A 195 14.52 0.60 -9.33
CA ARG A 195 15.14 0.63 -8.00
C ARG A 195 14.58 1.76 -7.13
N LEU A 196 14.40 2.96 -7.68
CA LEU A 196 13.91 4.13 -6.95
C LEU A 196 12.38 4.20 -6.81
N TYR A 197 11.65 3.17 -7.24
CA TYR A 197 10.19 3.14 -7.41
C TYR A 197 9.75 4.03 -8.60
N PRO A 198 9.20 3.45 -9.69
CA PRO A 198 8.88 4.20 -10.90
C PRO A 198 7.73 5.19 -10.66
N SER A 199 7.88 6.41 -11.14
CA SER A 199 6.81 7.41 -11.13
C SER A 199 5.75 7.12 -12.21
N ASN A 200 4.58 7.76 -12.13
CA ASN A 200 3.56 7.65 -13.19
C ASN A 200 4.11 8.00 -14.58
N LYS A 201 4.97 9.01 -14.67
CA LYS A 201 5.64 9.39 -15.92
C LYS A 201 6.62 8.32 -16.40
N ASP A 202 7.34 7.66 -15.50
CA ASP A 202 8.18 6.53 -15.89
C ASP A 202 7.33 5.39 -16.45
N ILE A 203 6.21 5.07 -15.78
CA ILE A 203 5.26 4.02 -16.17
C ILE A 203 4.61 4.32 -17.53
N GLU A 204 4.28 5.57 -17.84
CA GLU A 204 3.73 5.98 -19.15
C GLU A 204 4.67 5.70 -20.33
N ASN A 205 5.98 5.65 -20.07
CA ASN A 205 6.99 5.35 -21.08
C ASN A 205 7.37 3.86 -21.14
N MET A 206 6.75 3.02 -20.30
CA MET A 206 6.98 1.57 -20.32
C MET A 206 6.00 0.87 -21.26
N THR A 207 6.49 -0.12 -21.99
CA THR A 207 5.63 -1.07 -22.69
C THR A 207 5.07 -2.05 -21.67
N LEU A 208 3.78 -1.94 -21.36
CA LEU A 208 3.11 -2.79 -20.39
C LEU A 208 2.24 -3.83 -21.08
N GLU A 209 2.47 -5.10 -20.77
CA GLU A 209 1.66 -6.20 -21.25
C GLU A 209 0.82 -6.77 -20.11
N LYS A 210 -0.49 -6.87 -20.35
CA LYS A 210 -1.44 -7.46 -19.40
C LYS A 210 -1.08 -8.92 -19.18
N GLU A 211 -0.76 -9.26 -17.94
CA GLU A 211 -0.32 -10.60 -17.56
C GLU A 211 -1.40 -11.38 -16.82
N GLY A 212 -2.20 -10.69 -16.01
CA GLY A 212 -3.27 -11.34 -15.24
C GLY A 212 -4.12 -10.37 -14.44
N THR A 213 -5.01 -10.92 -13.63
CA THR A 213 -5.85 -10.18 -12.69
C THR A 213 -5.93 -10.92 -11.37
N LEU A 214 -5.81 -10.18 -10.28
CA LEU A 214 -5.94 -10.77 -8.94
C LEU A 214 -7.41 -11.03 -8.63
N VAL A 215 -7.73 -12.26 -8.26
CA VAL A 215 -9.10 -12.70 -8.04
C VAL A 215 -9.23 -13.53 -6.77
N TRP A 216 -10.40 -13.44 -6.15
CA TRP A 216 -10.81 -14.34 -5.07
C TRP A 216 -11.65 -15.48 -5.63
N LYS A 217 -11.18 -16.72 -5.50
CA LYS A 217 -11.95 -17.91 -5.86
C LYS A 217 -11.53 -19.09 -4.97
N ASN A 218 -12.50 -19.91 -4.56
CA ASN A 218 -12.28 -21.10 -3.72
C ASN A 218 -11.49 -20.83 -2.43
N ASN A 219 -11.76 -19.69 -1.78
CA ASN A 219 -11.08 -19.21 -0.58
C ASN A 219 -9.60 -18.86 -0.74
N GLU A 220 -9.13 -18.66 -1.96
CA GLU A 220 -7.77 -18.23 -2.25
C GLU A 220 -7.77 -16.89 -3.01
N PHE A 221 -6.79 -16.05 -2.71
CA PHE A 221 -6.48 -14.85 -3.48
C PHE A 221 -5.23 -15.11 -4.32
N TYR A 222 -5.39 -15.14 -5.63
CA TYR A 222 -4.33 -15.52 -6.56
C TYR A 222 -4.36 -14.63 -7.80
N ASN A 223 -3.26 -14.59 -8.54
CA ASN A 223 -3.18 -13.95 -9.84
C ASN A 223 -3.68 -14.91 -10.93
N HIS A 224 -4.85 -14.63 -11.49
CA HIS A 224 -5.36 -15.37 -12.64
C HIS A 224 -4.64 -14.90 -13.89
N LEU A 225 -3.76 -15.76 -14.42
CA LEU A 225 -3.03 -15.46 -15.65
C LEU A 225 -3.97 -15.50 -16.84
N TYR A 226 -3.82 -14.51 -17.73
CA TYR A 226 -4.42 -14.62 -19.04
C TYR A 226 -3.67 -15.71 -19.83
N GLN A 227 -4.42 -16.60 -20.46
CA GLN A 227 -3.81 -17.58 -21.35
C GLN A 227 -3.26 -16.82 -22.56
N GLU A 228 -1.96 -16.98 -22.84
CA GLU A 228 -1.34 -16.54 -24.09
C GLU A 228 -1.92 -17.31 -25.29
#